data_AF-A0A8H4XT38-F1
#
_entry.id   AF-A0A8H4XT38-F1
#
_cell.length_a   1.000
_cell.length_b   1.000
_cell.length_c   1.000
_cell.angle_alpha   90.00
_cell.angle_beta   90.00
_cell.angle_gamma   90.00
#
_symmetry.space_group_name_H-M   'P 1'
#
loop_
_entity.id
_entity.type
_entity.pdbx_description
1 polymer ?
#
loop_
_entity_poly.entity_id
_entity_poly.type
_entity_poly.pdbx_seq_one_letter_code
_entity_poly.pdbx_strand_id
1 'polypeptide(L)'
;MPKIRATDGVRVIDDPSEEQLHDLLADMNLSCNFVIVERLDSNPVADYHDFIQVMLNADPSHGSYLVEYRDGGPTAHFQTTVLRESSWDSPFDPGFDQVVRVICDWAAGNQAWLSALPWKPLDLSGVQQP
;
A
#
# COMPACT_ATOMS: atom_id res chain seq x y z
N MET A 1 -15.25 -16.28 6.20
CA MET A 1 -15.18 -14.81 6.34
C MET A 1 -13.95 -14.36 5.59
N PRO A 2 -14.01 -13.22 4.89
CA PRO A 2 -12.84 -12.72 4.18
C PRO A 2 -11.73 -12.35 5.16
N LYS A 3 -10.49 -12.55 4.73
CA LYS A 3 -9.28 -12.25 5.52
C LYS A 3 -8.68 -10.92 5.13
N ILE A 4 -8.76 -10.57 3.86
CA ILE A 4 -8.21 -9.32 3.32
C ILE A 4 -9.31 -8.53 2.62
N ARG A 5 -9.22 -7.21 2.67
CA ARG A 5 -10.00 -6.30 1.83
C ARG A 5 -9.08 -5.29 1.18
N ALA A 6 -9.31 -5.01 -0.11
CA ALA A 6 -8.65 -3.93 -0.83
C ALA A 6 -9.66 -2.88 -1.31
N THR A 7 -9.26 -1.61 -1.29
CA THR A 7 -10.07 -0.49 -1.80
C THR A 7 -9.22 0.67 -2.33
N ASP A 8 -9.70 1.32 -3.38
CA ASP A 8 -9.20 2.60 -3.91
C ASP A 8 -10.15 3.78 -3.59
N GLY A 9 -11.10 3.56 -2.68
CA GLY A 9 -12.18 4.51 -2.34
C GLY A 9 -13.43 4.40 -3.21
N VAL A 10 -13.37 3.69 -4.35
CA VAL A 10 -14.53 3.46 -5.24
C VAL A 10 -14.86 1.97 -5.29
N ARG A 11 -13.85 1.14 -5.56
CA ARG A 11 -13.94 -0.31 -5.57
C ARG A 11 -13.64 -0.85 -4.18
N VAL A 12 -14.35 -1.90 -3.79
CA VAL A 12 -14.07 -2.66 -2.57
C VAL A 12 -14.09 -4.13 -2.96
N ILE A 13 -12.98 -4.84 -2.73
CA ILE A 13 -12.80 -6.24 -3.10
C ILE A 13 -12.35 -7.01 -1.86
N ASP A 14 -13.16 -7.98 -1.46
CA ASP A 14 -12.83 -8.93 -0.38
C ASP A 14 -12.05 -10.12 -0.96
N ASP A 15 -10.98 -10.54 -0.27
CA ASP A 15 -10.02 -11.57 -0.70
C ASP A 15 -9.57 -11.43 -2.17
N PRO A 16 -9.00 -10.27 -2.55
CA PRO A 16 -8.61 -10.02 -3.94
C PRO A 16 -7.53 -10.99 -4.41
N SER A 17 -7.59 -11.40 -5.68
CA SER A 17 -6.47 -12.09 -6.33
C SER A 17 -5.28 -11.14 -6.55
N GLU A 18 -4.10 -11.69 -6.83
CA GLU A 18 -2.92 -10.89 -7.19
C GLU A 18 -3.19 -10.01 -8.43
N GLU A 19 -3.93 -10.53 -9.41
CA GLU A 19 -4.35 -9.79 -10.61
C GLU A 19 -5.25 -8.60 -10.25
N GLN A 20 -6.22 -8.80 -9.35
CA GLN A 20 -7.10 -7.72 -8.89
C GLN A 20 -6.34 -6.66 -8.08
N LEU A 21 -5.36 -7.06 -7.27
CA LEU A 21 -4.48 -6.12 -6.56
C LEU A 21 -3.61 -5.33 -7.54
N HIS A 22 -3.04 -6.01 -8.54
CA HIS A 22 -2.29 -5.36 -9.60
C HIS A 22 -3.14 -4.33 -10.33
N ASP A 23 -4.36 -4.68 -10.74
CA ASP A 23 -5.27 -3.78 -11.47
C ASP A 23 -5.66 -2.56 -10.63
N LEU A 24 -5.96 -2.74 -9.34
CA LEU A 24 -6.22 -1.63 -8.42
C LEU A 24 -5.04 -0.64 -8.38
N LEU A 25 -3.82 -1.17 -8.29
CA LEU A 25 -2.60 -0.36 -8.25
C LEU A 25 -2.30 0.32 -9.60
N ALA A 26 -2.50 -0.40 -10.70
CA ALA A 26 -2.24 0.11 -12.05
C ALA A 26 -3.20 1.24 -12.45
N ASP A 27 -4.43 1.19 -11.95
CA ASP A 27 -5.46 2.20 -12.22
C ASP A 27 -5.29 3.50 -11.40
N MET A 28 -4.34 3.53 -10.44
CA MET A 28 -4.08 4.73 -9.65
C MET A 28 -3.73 5.93 -10.55
N ASN A 29 -4.35 7.06 -10.26
CA ASN A 29 -4.15 8.31 -10.98
C ASN A 29 -4.42 9.50 -10.07
N LEU A 30 -4.31 10.73 -10.57
CA LEU A 30 -4.49 11.94 -9.76
C LEU A 30 -5.88 12.06 -9.10
N SER A 31 -6.92 11.41 -9.62
CA SER A 31 -8.28 11.43 -9.05
C SER A 31 -8.51 10.31 -8.04
N CYS A 32 -7.79 9.20 -8.16
CA CYS A 32 -7.82 8.04 -7.26
C CYS A 32 -6.37 7.61 -7.05
N ASN A 33 -5.66 8.31 -6.17
CA ASN A 33 -4.21 8.19 -6.06
C ASN A 33 -3.75 7.25 -4.94
N PHE A 34 -4.62 6.37 -4.45
CA PHE A 34 -4.28 5.47 -3.38
C PHE A 34 -4.98 4.12 -3.51
N VAL A 35 -4.40 3.10 -2.89
CA VAL A 35 -5.00 1.80 -2.62
C VAL A 35 -4.67 1.41 -1.18
N ILE A 36 -5.68 0.97 -0.43
CA ILE A 36 -5.53 0.42 0.92
C ILE A 36 -5.85 -1.06 0.87
N VAL A 37 -5.02 -1.88 1.51
CA VAL A 37 -5.25 -3.31 1.71
C VAL A 37 -5.20 -3.58 3.22
N GLU A 38 -6.29 -4.07 3.80
CA GLU A 38 -6.44 -4.29 5.25
C GLU A 38 -6.67 -5.76 5.61
N ARG A 39 -6.19 -6.18 6.79
CA ARG A 39 -6.50 -7.49 7.38
C ARG A 39 -7.80 -7.43 8.18
N LEU A 40 -8.78 -8.22 7.75
CA LEU A 40 -10.07 -8.38 8.43
C LEU A 40 -10.05 -9.49 9.49
N ASP A 41 -9.05 -10.36 9.47
CA ASP A 41 -8.84 -11.41 10.46
C ASP A 41 -8.01 -10.94 11.68
N SER A 42 -7.64 -9.65 11.71
CA SER A 42 -7.02 -8.99 12.84
C SER A 42 -8.01 -8.80 14.01
N ASN A 43 -7.50 -8.73 15.25
CA ASN A 43 -8.34 -8.75 16.46
C ASN A 43 -9.29 -7.55 16.50
N PRO A 44 -10.62 -7.74 16.41
CA PRO A 44 -11.61 -6.65 16.32
C PRO A 44 -11.75 -5.83 17.61
N VAL A 45 -11.08 -6.22 18.69
CA VAL A 45 -11.05 -5.48 19.97
C VAL A 45 -9.97 -4.40 19.98
N ALA A 46 -9.02 -4.43 19.05
CA ALA A 46 -8.04 -3.37 18.90
C ALA A 46 -8.65 -2.24 18.06
N ASP A 47 -8.67 -1.00 18.59
CA ASP A 47 -9.00 0.22 17.83
C ASP A 47 -7.94 0.54 16.74
N TYR A 48 -7.09 -0.42 16.40
CA TYR A 48 -5.94 -0.26 15.53
C TYR A 48 -6.11 -1.16 14.31
N HIS A 49 -5.92 -0.57 13.13
CA HIS A 49 -6.07 -1.25 11.86
C HIS A 49 -4.74 -1.81 11.37
N ASP A 50 -4.73 -3.10 11.00
CA ASP A 50 -3.62 -3.76 10.32
C ASP A 50 -3.81 -3.61 8.80
N PHE A 51 -2.98 -2.77 8.17
CA PHE A 51 -3.10 -2.46 6.75
C PHE A 51 -1.76 -2.09 6.11
N ILE A 52 -1.72 -2.23 4.79
CA ILE A 52 -0.72 -1.62 3.91
C ILE A 52 -1.43 -0.70 2.92
N GLN A 53 -0.89 0.51 2.73
CA GLN A 53 -1.43 1.51 1.82
C GLN A 53 -0.35 1.92 0.82
N VAL A 54 -0.76 2.10 -0.43
CA VAL A 54 0.05 2.75 -1.46
C VAL A 54 -0.60 4.08 -1.80
N MET A 55 0.20 5.14 -1.88
CA MET A 55 -0.20 6.44 -2.41
C MET A 55 0.71 6.82 -3.57
N LEU A 56 0.12 7.19 -4.69
CA LEU A 56 0.78 7.74 -5.85
C LEU A 56 1.02 9.24 -5.67
N ASN A 57 2.29 9.60 -5.61
CA ASN A 57 2.77 10.98 -5.67
C ASN A 57 3.25 11.26 -7.09
N ALA A 58 2.38 11.85 -7.91
CA ALA A 58 2.73 12.24 -9.27
C ALA A 58 3.51 13.57 -9.25
N ASP A 59 4.79 13.51 -9.62
CA ASP A 59 5.58 14.67 -10.03
C ASP A 59 5.65 14.66 -11.58
N PRO A 60 5.51 15.83 -12.25
CA PRO A 60 5.60 15.95 -13.70
C PRO A 60 6.86 15.35 -14.35
N SER A 61 7.95 15.17 -13.58
CA SER A 61 9.23 14.65 -14.08
C SER A 61 9.44 13.19 -13.68
N HIS A 62 9.26 12.86 -12.41
CA HIS A 62 9.49 11.53 -11.83
C HIS A 62 8.57 11.30 -10.63
N GLY A 63 7.44 10.60 -10.84
CA GLY A 63 6.54 10.23 -9.76
C GLY A 63 7.15 9.23 -8.77
N SER A 64 6.45 8.99 -7.67
CA SER A 64 6.83 8.00 -6.66
C SER A 64 5.60 7.35 -6.04
N TYR A 65 5.82 6.21 -5.41
CA TYR A 65 4.84 5.53 -4.56
C TYR A 65 5.29 5.67 -3.11
N LEU A 66 4.47 6.31 -2.28
CA LEU A 66 4.61 6.23 -0.83
C LEU A 66 3.90 4.96 -0.38
N VAL A 67 4.63 4.05 0.27
CA VAL A 67 4.06 2.83 0.84
C VAL A 67 4.09 2.95 2.35
N GLU A 68 2.92 2.83 2.98
CA GLU A 68 2.75 2.84 4.43
C GLU A 68 2.26 1.49 4.91
N TYR A 69 2.76 1.03 6.05
CA TYR A 69 2.31 -0.19 6.71
C TYR A 69 2.03 0.10 8.19
N ARG A 70 0.92 -0.44 8.69
CA ARG A 70 0.55 -0.43 10.09
C ARG A 70 0.27 -1.84 10.56
N ASP A 71 0.92 -2.25 11.63
CA ASP A 71 0.81 -3.59 12.22
C ASP A 71 -0.36 -3.72 13.22
N GLY A 72 -1.40 -2.89 13.12
CA GLY A 72 -2.51 -2.93 14.08
C GLY A 72 -2.13 -2.56 15.53
N GLY A 73 -1.06 -1.78 15.72
CA GLY A 73 -0.66 -1.22 17.02
C GLY A 73 -0.54 0.31 17.02
N PRO A 74 -0.50 0.96 18.20
CA PRO A 74 -0.43 2.42 18.30
C PRO A 74 0.89 3.03 17.80
N THR A 75 1.96 2.24 17.77
CA THR A 75 3.33 2.72 17.55
C THR A 75 4.07 2.00 16.43
N ALA A 76 3.45 0.96 15.84
CA ALA A 76 4.07 0.11 14.82
C ALA A 76 3.66 0.57 13.42
N HIS A 77 4.06 1.79 13.07
CA HIS A 77 3.80 2.40 11.76
C HIS A 77 5.11 2.59 11.03
N PHE A 78 5.12 2.22 9.75
CA PHE A 78 6.30 2.25 8.92
C PHE A 78 5.95 2.85 7.57
N GLN A 79 6.91 3.54 6.97
CA GLN A 79 6.78 4.05 5.62
C GLN A 79 8.05 3.85 4.81
N THR A 80 7.91 3.88 3.51
CA THR A 80 9.02 3.96 2.57
C THR A 80 8.55 4.58 1.26
N THR A 81 9.48 5.00 0.42
CA THR A 81 9.18 5.62 -0.87
C THR A 81 9.87 4.83 -1.96
N VAL A 82 9.11 4.40 -2.96
CA VAL A 82 9.61 3.75 -4.16
C VAL A 82 9.53 4.75 -5.30
N LEU A 83 10.64 5.04 -5.97
CA LEU A 83 10.66 5.94 -7.11
C LEU A 83 10.09 5.24 -8.35
N ARG A 84 9.36 5.97 -9.18
CA ARG A 84 9.13 5.52 -10.55
C ARG A 84 10.45 5.58 -11.30
N GLU A 85 10.78 4.52 -12.03
CA GLU A 85 12.03 4.41 -12.79
C GLU A 85 11.78 4.54 -14.30
N SER A 86 10.55 4.90 -14.68
CA SER A 86 10.10 5.04 -16.06
C SER A 86 9.28 6.32 -16.27
N SER A 87 9.13 6.70 -17.55
CA SER A 87 8.26 7.83 -17.92
C SER A 87 6.80 7.53 -17.56
N TRP A 88 5.97 8.57 -17.46
CA TRP A 88 4.56 8.43 -17.08
C TRP A 88 3.75 7.57 -18.05
N ASP A 89 4.10 7.60 -19.34
CA ASP A 89 3.46 6.87 -20.43
C ASP A 89 4.08 5.48 -20.69
N SER A 90 5.09 5.08 -19.90
CA SER A 90 5.72 3.77 -20.06
C SER A 90 4.78 2.66 -19.56
N PRO A 91 4.59 1.58 -20.35
CA PRO A 91 3.83 0.40 -19.90
C PRO A 91 4.62 -0.45 -18.89
N PHE A 92 5.92 -0.18 -18.70
CA PHE A 92 6.79 -0.89 -17.78
C PHE A 92 7.44 0.11 -16.81
N ASP A 93 7.25 -0.12 -15.52
CA ASP A 93 7.84 0.67 -14.45
C ASP A 93 8.41 -0.28 -13.38
N PRO A 94 9.74 -0.47 -13.30
CA PRO A 94 10.34 -1.35 -12.28
C PRO A 94 9.96 -0.98 -10.84
N GLY A 95 9.78 0.32 -10.56
CA GLY A 95 9.29 0.79 -9.26
C GLY A 95 7.86 0.32 -8.97
N PHE A 96 6.97 0.35 -9.97
CA PHE A 96 5.63 -0.21 -9.87
C PHE A 96 5.66 -1.71 -9.61
N ASP A 97 6.47 -2.46 -10.37
CA ASP A 97 6.61 -3.91 -10.19
C ASP A 97 7.06 -4.26 -8.76
N GLN A 98 7.97 -3.47 -8.17
CA GLN A 98 8.41 -3.65 -6.80
C GLN A 98 7.27 -3.40 -5.80
N VAL A 99 6.46 -2.37 -6.01
CA VAL A 99 5.27 -2.09 -5.18
C VAL A 99 4.25 -3.22 -5.26
N VAL A 100 3.87 -3.66 -6.46
CA VAL A 100 2.91 -4.77 -6.63
C VAL A 100 3.39 -6.02 -5.88
N ARG A 101 4.67 -6.39 -6.03
CA ARG A 101 5.23 -7.56 -5.33
C ARG A 101 5.11 -7.44 -3.81
N VAL A 102 5.40 -6.28 -3.26
CA VAL A 102 5.30 -6.02 -1.80
C VAL A 102 3.86 -6.16 -1.31
N ILE A 103 2.91 -5.59 -2.04
CA ILE A 103 1.49 -5.62 -1.67
C ILE A 103 0.93 -7.04 -1.76
N CYS A 104 1.22 -7.76 -2.85
CA CYS A 104 0.79 -9.15 -3.01
C CYS A 104 1.42 -10.07 -1.95
N ASP A 105 2.71 -9.94 -1.66
CA ASP A 105 3.40 -10.75 -0.65
C ASP A 105 2.86 -10.47 0.77
N TRP A 106 2.59 -9.20 1.09
CA TRP A 106 1.92 -8.82 2.34
C TRP A 106 0.51 -9.41 2.44
N ALA A 107 -0.31 -9.28 1.38
CA ALA A 107 -1.68 -9.79 1.36
C ALA A 107 -1.72 -11.32 1.52
N ALA A 108 -0.80 -12.04 0.89
CA ALA A 108 -0.65 -13.49 1.00
C ALA A 108 -0.20 -13.95 2.41
N GLY A 109 0.25 -13.05 3.27
CA GLY A 109 0.76 -13.39 4.61
C GLY A 109 2.18 -13.94 4.61
N ASN A 110 2.92 -13.70 3.53
CA ASN A 110 4.34 -14.01 3.47
C ASN A 110 5.15 -12.93 4.23
N GLN A 111 6.45 -13.15 4.37
CA GLN A 111 7.36 -12.25 5.10
C GLN A 111 8.44 -11.62 4.22
N ALA A 112 8.49 -11.91 2.92
CA ALA A 112 9.55 -11.39 2.04
C ALA A 112 9.46 -9.87 1.91
N TRP A 113 8.23 -9.32 1.91
CA TRP A 113 7.93 -7.89 1.83
C TRP A 113 8.60 -7.05 2.92
N LEU A 114 8.84 -7.61 4.12
CA LEU A 114 9.52 -6.93 5.24
C LEU A 114 10.94 -6.51 4.87
N SER A 115 11.60 -7.27 4.00
CA SER A 115 12.97 -7.01 3.54
C SER A 115 13.05 -6.45 2.12
N ALA A 116 11.92 -6.44 1.40
CA ALA A 116 11.85 -6.02 0.00
C ALA A 116 11.96 -4.50 -0.18
N LEU A 117 11.72 -3.72 0.88
CA LEU A 117 11.82 -2.27 0.89
C LEU A 117 12.57 -1.76 2.13
N PRO A 118 13.25 -0.60 2.04
CA PRO A 118 13.91 0.03 3.19
C PRO A 118 12.87 0.76 4.05
N TRP A 119 12.10 0.00 4.84
CA TRP A 119 11.10 0.54 5.77
C TRP A 119 11.73 1.45 6.83
N LYS A 120 11.06 2.57 7.11
CA LYS A 120 11.44 3.50 8.17
C LYS A 120 10.27 3.67 9.13
N PRO A 121 10.50 3.70 10.46
CA PRO A 121 9.45 4.03 11.41
C PRO A 121 8.82 5.38 11.07
N LEU A 122 7.50 5.45 11.14
CA LEU A 122 6.72 6.67 10.97
C LEU A 122 6.21 7.11 12.34
N ASP A 123 6.70 8.25 12.82
CA ASP A 123 6.23 8.85 14.06
C ASP A 123 5.02 9.76 13.76
N LEU A 124 3.82 9.29 14.13
CA LEU A 124 2.59 10.05 13.98
C LEU A 124 2.25 10.92 15.19
N SER A 125 3.06 10.90 16.26
CA SER A 125 2.79 11.69 17.47
C SER A 125 2.82 13.21 17.25
N GLY A 126 3.32 13.67 16.10
CA GLY A 126 3.34 15.07 15.69
C GLY A 126 2.19 15.52 14.77
N VAL A 127 1.32 14.63 14.28
CA VAL A 127 0.21 14.99 13.38
C VAL A 127 -1.03 15.27 14.21
N GLN A 128 -1.24 16.53 14.58
CA GLN A 128 -2.52 17.01 15.09
C GLN A 128 -3.51 16.99 13.92
N GLN A 129 -4.45 16.03 13.91
CA GLN A 129 -5.58 16.08 12.98
C GLN A 129 -6.39 17.37 13.23
N PRO A 130 -6.83 18.07 12.18
CA PRO A 130 -7.62 19.30 12.30
C PRO A 130 -8.99 19.07 12.97
#